data_AF-A0A7V6ZV63-F1
#
_entry.id   AF-A0A7V6ZV63-F1
#
_cell.length_a   1.000
_cell.length_b   1.000
_cell.length_c   1.000
_cell.angle_alpha   90.00
_cell.angle_beta   90.00
_cell.angle_gamma   90.00
#
_symmetry.space_group_name_H-M   'P 1'
#
loop_
_entity.id
_entity.type
_entity.pdbx_description
1 polymer ?
#
loop_
_entity_poly.entity_id
_entity_poly.type
_entity_poly.pdbx_seq_one_letter_code
_entity_poly.pdbx_strand_id
1 'polypeptide(L)'
;MEDKTIVCRDCGKEFIFSAQEQEFFAEKGFQNEPARCLPCRRLRKQQANKGERQFHTVFCSNCGVETQVPFKPTGIKPVYCRDCFQKMK
;
A
#
# COMPACT_ATOMS: atom_id res chain seq x y z
N MET A 1 -26.27 0.16 12.29
CA MET A 1 -26.39 0.68 10.90
C MET A 1 -27.19 -0.31 10.06
N GLU A 2 -27.67 0.06 8.88
CA GLU A 2 -28.33 -0.87 7.94
C GLU A 2 -27.35 -1.33 6.86
N ASP A 3 -27.58 -2.51 6.28
CA ASP A 3 -26.77 -3.04 5.19
C ASP A 3 -26.90 -2.18 3.95
N LYS A 4 -25.77 -1.84 3.32
CA LYS A 4 -25.73 -1.05 2.09
C LYS A 4 -25.19 -1.88 0.95
N THR A 5 -25.82 -1.80 -0.22
CA THR A 5 -25.27 -2.41 -1.44
C THR A 5 -24.43 -1.38 -2.19
N ILE A 6 -23.17 -1.72 -2.47
CA ILE A 6 -22.20 -0.86 -3.16
C ILE A 6 -21.70 -1.56 -4.43
N VAL A 7 -21.41 -0.77 -5.47
CA VAL A 7 -20.86 -1.26 -6.74
C VAL A 7 -19.33 -1.28 -6.70
N CYS A 8 -18.72 -2.42 -7.03
CA CYS A 8 -17.27 -2.54 -7.12
C CYS A 8 -16.71 -1.75 -8.30
N ARG A 9 -15.76 -0.85 -8.05
CA ARG A 9 -15.11 -0.04 -9.09
C ARG A 9 -14.33 -0.84 -10.14
N ASP A 10 -13.83 -2.02 -9.79
CA ASP A 10 -12.96 -2.80 -10.68
C ASP A 10 -13.76 -3.80 -11.56
N CYS A 11 -14.81 -4.42 -11.02
CA CYS A 11 -15.55 -5.47 -11.73
C CYS A 11 -17.04 -5.15 -11.96
N GLY A 12 -17.53 -4.01 -11.47
CA GLY A 12 -18.92 -3.58 -11.64
C GLY A 12 -19.96 -4.39 -10.86
N LYS A 13 -19.55 -5.44 -10.14
CA LYS A 13 -20.47 -6.26 -9.35
C LYS A 13 -20.88 -5.54 -8.07
N GLU A 14 -22.14 -5.67 -7.71
CA GLU A 14 -22.67 -5.27 -6.42
C GLU A 14 -22.16 -6.19 -5.31
N PHE A 15 -21.90 -5.59 -4.14
CA PHE A 15 -21.57 -6.32 -2.92
C PHE A 15 -22.17 -5.60 -1.71
N ILE A 16 -22.38 -6.36 -0.64
CA ILE A 16 -22.98 -5.85 0.59
C ILE A 16 -21.88 -5.28 1.47
N PHE A 17 -22.07 -4.05 1.93
CA PHE A 17 -21.33 -3.40 3.00
C PHE A 17 -22.21 -3.43 4.25
N SER A 18 -22.04 -4.48 5.06
CA SER A 18 -22.97 -4.78 6.14
C SER A 18 -22.87 -3.78 7.29
N ALA A 19 -23.88 -3.75 8.15
CA ALA A 19 -23.87 -2.98 9.39
C ALA A 19 -22.61 -3.22 10.24
N GLN A 20 -22.18 -4.49 10.33
CA GLN A 20 -20.98 -4.90 11.07
C GLN A 20 -19.70 -4.37 10.44
N GLU A 21 -19.61 -4.38 9.10
CA GLU A 21 -18.46 -3.82 8.39
C GLU A 21 -18.42 -2.29 8.52
N GLN A 22 -19.56 -1.62 8.52
CA GLN A 22 -19.64 -0.18 8.75
C GLN A 22 -19.16 0.22 10.15
N GLU A 23 -19.57 -0.53 11.17
CA GLU A 23 -19.10 -0.34 12.56
C GLU A 23 -17.59 -0.54 12.67
N PHE A 24 -17.06 -1.60 12.05
CA PHE A 24 -15.62 -1.83 11.99
C PHE A 24 -14.87 -0.68 11.30
N PHE A 25 -15.41 -0.14 10.21
CA PHE A 25 -14.79 0.98 9.50
C PHE A 25 -14.79 2.25 10.37
N ALA A 26 -15.88 2.53 11.07
CA ALA A 26 -16.00 3.66 11.99
C ALA A 26 -15.02 3.55 13.17
N GLU A 27 -14.91 2.37 13.79
CA GLU A 27 -13.98 2.12 14.91
C GLU A 27 -12.51 2.33 14.50
N LYS A 28 -12.15 1.94 13.28
CA LYS A 28 -10.81 2.14 12.73
C LYS A 28 -10.54 3.56 12.23
N GLY A 29 -11.52 4.47 12.29
CA GLY A 29 -11.41 5.84 11.80
C GLY A 29 -11.37 5.95 10.28
N PHE A 30 -11.88 4.94 9.56
CA PHE A 30 -12.01 5.01 8.10
C PHE A 30 -13.23 5.86 7.72
N GLN A 31 -12.98 7.00 7.09
CA GLN A 31 -14.04 7.91 6.64
C GLN A 31 -14.67 7.51 5.29
N ASN A 32 -14.04 6.57 4.58
CA ASN A 32 -14.44 6.19 3.22
C ASN A 32 -15.05 4.78 3.20
N GLU A 33 -16.12 4.62 2.42
CA GLU A 33 -16.75 3.33 2.16
C GLU A 33 -15.85 2.44 1.25
N PRO A 34 -16.02 1.10 1.29
CA PRO A 34 -15.26 0.20 0.44
C PRO A 34 -15.53 0.48 -1.05
N ALA A 35 -14.48 0.76 -1.83
CA ALA A 35 -14.62 0.97 -3.27
C ALA A 35 -14.59 -0.33 -4.10
N ARG A 36 -14.27 -1.47 -3.47
CA ARG A 36 -14.03 -2.76 -4.15
C ARG A 36 -14.55 -3.92 -3.32
N CYS A 37 -15.12 -4.91 -4.01
CA CYS A 37 -15.52 -6.17 -3.38
C CYS A 37 -14.30 -7.00 -2.90
N LEU A 38 -14.54 -7.91 -1.96
CA LEU A 38 -13.52 -8.77 -1.35
C LEU A 38 -12.68 -9.54 -2.40
N PRO A 39 -13.25 -10.14 -3.47
CA PRO A 39 -12.47 -10.81 -4.51
C PRO A 39 -11.49 -9.87 -5.22
N CYS A 40 -11.92 -8.69 -5.65
CA CYS A 40 -11.06 -7.72 -6.32
C CYS A 40 -9.96 -7.20 -5.39
N ARG A 41 -10.30 -6.95 -4.11
CA ARG A 41 -9.30 -6.58 -3.09
C ARG A 41 -8.25 -7.68 -2.90
N ARG A 42 -8.66 -8.95 -2.85
CA ARG A 42 -7.75 -10.09 -2.71
C ARG A 42 -6.85 -10.28 -3.94
N LEU A 43 -7.43 -10.22 -5.14
CA LEU A 43 -6.68 -10.32 -6.40
C LEU A 43 -5.62 -9.22 -6.51
N ARG A 44 -5.96 -7.98 -6.15
CA ARG A 44 -5.00 -6.87 -6.18
C ARG A 44 -3.86 -7.06 -5.16
N LYS A 45 -4.17 -7.54 -3.96
CA LYS A 45 -3.14 -7.88 -2.96
C LYS A 45 -2.21 -8.99 -3.47
N GLN A 46 -2.75 -10.00 -4.14
CA GLN A 46 -1.96 -11.08 -4.75
C GLN A 46 -1.07 -10.56 -5.89
N GLN A 47 -1.58 -9.69 -6.75
CA GLN A 47 -0.81 -9.07 -7.83
C GLN A 47 0.29 -8.15 -7.28
N ALA A 48 0.01 -7.35 -6.25
CA ALA A 48 1.01 -6.50 -5.60
C ALA A 48 2.16 -7.32 -4.96
N ASN A 49 1.88 -8.54 -4.49
CA ASN A 49 2.89 -9.45 -3.99
C ASN A 49 3.64 -10.21 -5.12
N LYS A 50 3.08 -10.24 -6.34
CA LYS A 50 3.69 -10.88 -7.51
C LYS A 50 4.50 -9.94 -8.40
N GLY A 51 4.39 -8.62 -8.22
CA GLY A 51 5.27 -7.68 -8.91
C GLY A 51 6.70 -7.94 -8.46
N GLU A 52 7.58 -8.28 -9.41
CA GLU A 52 9.02 -8.27 -9.16
C GLU A 52 9.39 -6.88 -8.66
N ARG A 53 9.73 -6.77 -7.38
CA ARG A 53 10.20 -5.51 -6.82
C ARG A 53 11.51 -5.20 -7.52
N GLN A 54 11.51 -4.20 -8.41
CA GLN A 54 12.74 -3.70 -8.99
C GLN A 54 13.51 -2.98 -7.90
N PHE A 55 14.69 -3.52 -7.59
CA PHE A 55 15.64 -2.87 -6.71
C PHE A 55 16.64 -2.09 -7.56
N HIS A 56 16.93 -0.86 -7.13
CA HIS A 56 17.94 -0.03 -7.74
C HIS A 56 19.16 0.02 -6.84
N THR A 57 20.30 -0.37 -7.40
CA THR A 57 21.60 -0.21 -6.75
C THR A 57 21.98 1.26 -6.69
N VAL A 58 22.41 1.70 -5.51
CA VAL A 58 22.85 3.07 -5.23
C VAL A 58 23.95 3.08 -4.17
N PHE A 59 24.69 4.18 -4.11
CA PHE A 59 25.63 4.42 -3.03
C PHE A 59 24.99 5.28 -1.93
N CYS A 60 25.20 4.89 -0.68
CA CYS A 60 24.74 5.66 0.47
C CYS A 60 25.41 7.04 0.50
N SER A 61 24.63 8.11 0.60
CA SER A 61 25.13 9.49 0.63
C SER A 61 25.92 9.84 1.90
N ASN A 62 25.87 9.00 2.95
CA ASN A 62 26.61 9.23 4.19
C ASN A 62 27.91 8.40 4.29
N CYS A 63 27.83 7.09 4.05
CA CYS A 63 28.98 6.18 4.24
C CYS A 63 29.54 5.61 2.94
N GLY A 64 28.94 5.88 1.77
CA GLY A 64 29.41 5.41 0.47
C GLY A 64 29.17 3.92 0.18
N VAL A 65 28.58 3.16 1.11
CA VAL A 65 28.31 1.72 0.87
C VAL A 65 27.28 1.52 -0.24
N GLU A 66 27.49 0.49 -1.06
CA GLU A 66 26.51 0.04 -2.03
C GLU A 66 25.28 -0.55 -1.32
N THR A 67 24.08 -0.12 -1.72
CA THR A 67 22.82 -0.56 -1.14
C THR A 67 21.72 -0.60 -2.20
N GLN A 68 20.60 -1.24 -1.88
CA GLN A 68 19.49 -1.42 -2.80
C GLN A 68 18.22 -0.76 -2.25
N VAL A 69 17.53 0.00 -3.10
CA VAL A 69 16.26 0.66 -2.77
C VAL A 69 15.12 0.25 -3.71
N PRO A 70 13.87 0.12 -3.21
CA PRO A 70 12.73 -0.31 -4.00
C PRO A 70 12.07 0.83 -4.81
N PHE A 71 12.76 1.96 -4.96
CA PHE A 71 12.28 3.14 -5.68
C PHE A 71 13.40 3.67 -6.57
N LYS A 72 13.06 4.22 -7.74
CA LYS A 72 14.04 4.83 -8.64
C LYS A 72 14.56 6.13 -8.01
N PRO A 73 15.85 6.25 -7.68
CA PRO A 73 16.43 7.50 -7.17
C PRO A 73 16.31 8.60 -8.22
N THR A 74 15.85 9.78 -7.81
CA THR A 74 15.72 10.94 -8.70
C THR A 74 16.94 11.86 -8.68
N GLY A 75 17.89 11.63 -7.76
CA GLY A 75 19.08 12.48 -7.56
C GLY A 75 18.81 13.77 -6.77
N ILE A 76 17.55 14.16 -6.57
CA ILE A 76 17.16 15.38 -5.82
C ILE A 76 17.30 15.18 -4.30
N LYS A 77 17.06 13.95 -3.82
CA LYS A 77 17.11 13.60 -2.39
C LYS A 77 18.25 12.60 -2.14
N PRO A 78 18.99 12.76 -1.02
CA PRO A 78 20.03 11.80 -0.65
C PRO A 78 19.40 10.44 -0.33
N VAL A 79 20.13 9.37 -0.67
CA VAL A 79 19.70 8.00 -0.38
C VAL A 79 20.66 7.42 0.65
N TYR A 80 20.10 6.83 1.72
CA TYR A 80 20.87 6.28 2.82
C TYR A 80 20.69 4.77 2.91
N CYS A 81 21.75 4.05 3.30
CA CYS A 81 21.63 2.66 3.70
C CYS A 81 20.79 2.53 4.98
N ARG A 82 20.30 1.32 5.27
CA ARG A 82 19.45 1.04 6.43
C ARG A 82 20.06 1.57 7.74
N ASP A 83 21.36 1.34 7.94
CA ASP A 83 22.04 1.70 9.18
C ASP A 83 22.18 3.22 9.33
N CYS A 84 22.53 3.93 8.25
CA CYS A 84 22.61 5.39 8.28
C CYS A 84 21.24 6.03 8.48
N PHE A 85 20.20 5.51 7.82
CA PHE A 85 18.84 6.00 7.98
C PHE A 85 18.32 5.80 9.42
N GLN A 86 18.61 4.65 10.04
CA GLN A 86 18.22 4.39 11.43
C GLN A 86 18.91 5.32 12.43
N LYS A 87 20.15 5.73 12.17
CA LYS A 87 20.87 6.70 13.03
C LYS A 87 20.37 8.14 12.87
N MET A 88 19.73 8.46 11.75
CA MET A 88 19.17 9.79 11.46
C MET A 88 17.70 9.95 11.88
N LYS A 89 17.04 8.84 12.24
CA LYS A 89 15.65 8.81 12.66
C LYS A 89 15.51 9.24 14.12
#